data_AF-A0A0D2LS97-F1
#
_entry.id   AF-A0A0D2LS97-F1
#
_cell.length_a   1.000
_cell.length_b   1.000
_cell.length_c   1.000
_cell.angle_alpha   90.00
_cell.angle_beta   90.00
_cell.angle_gamma   90.00
#
_symmetry.space_group_name_H-M   'P 1'
#
loop_
_entity.id
_entity.type
_entity.pdbx_description
1 polymer ?
#
loop_
_entity_poly.entity_id
_entity_poly.type
_entity_poly.pdbx_seq_one_letter_code
_entity_poly.pdbx_strand_id
1 'polypeptide(L)'
;MAEDDPDANLVPQLVESLVLPQAIAMVESCWDPCDPRQSAAVAALAADLFVYVPADTEGMARLLESITATLEAAAAAATVPAWPAAAADAAPLAKAVLHLRFRRAARLLRGAAAFRELLSQQLLLRLCLQTLAARSLAPQARAAAASGGAGGLVMAVARAEAAVLPLPAAWFREGAPPEAGPLLDLLQALARTLESQRADHLQQQQQQQQQQQQGGGGPDRAALARRLGALLSHVGMRQRGETLAQAFGVRL
;
A
#
# COMPACT_ATOMS: atom_id res chain seq x y z
N MET A 1 -24.48 -42.73 5.52
CA MET A 1 -23.57 -43.77 6.03
C MET A 1 -22.32 -43.70 5.17
N ALA A 2 -21.35 -42.89 5.59
CA ALA A 2 -20.04 -42.72 4.95
C ALA A 2 -18.96 -42.59 6.05
N GLU A 3 -19.19 -43.25 7.19
CA GLU A 3 -18.41 -43.06 8.42
C GLU A 3 -17.23 -44.04 8.54
N ASP A 4 -16.95 -44.86 7.52
CA ASP A 4 -15.95 -45.93 7.64
C ASP A 4 -15.17 -46.14 6.32
N ASP A 5 -14.86 -45.05 5.61
CA ASP A 5 -13.86 -45.09 4.54
C ASP A 5 -12.46 -44.95 5.17
N PRO A 6 -11.65 -46.03 5.21
CA PRO A 6 -10.31 -46.00 5.83
C PRO A 6 -9.37 -45.03 5.11
N ASP A 7 -9.67 -44.64 3.87
CA ASP A 7 -8.86 -43.73 3.07
C ASP A 7 -9.27 -42.26 3.23
N ALA A 8 -10.37 -41.96 3.93
CA ALA A 8 -10.86 -40.58 4.12
C ALA A 8 -9.84 -39.66 4.80
N ASN A 9 -8.95 -40.23 5.63
CA ASN A 9 -7.90 -39.50 6.34
C ASN A 9 -6.52 -39.57 5.66
N LEU A 10 -6.38 -40.32 4.56
CA LEU A 10 -5.09 -40.50 3.90
C LEU A 10 -4.55 -39.17 3.34
N VAL A 11 -5.40 -38.39 2.66
CA VAL A 11 -4.99 -37.10 2.08
C VAL A 11 -4.59 -36.09 3.16
N PRO A 12 -5.40 -35.82 4.20
CA PRO A 12 -4.98 -34.96 5.32
C PRO A 12 -3.65 -35.37 5.95
N GLN A 13 -3.45 -36.67 6.22
CA GLN A 13 -2.22 -37.19 6.81
C GLN A 13 -1.00 -36.98 5.91
N LEU A 14 -1.14 -37.18 4.60
CA LEU A 14 -0.06 -36.93 3.65
C LEU A 14 0.27 -35.44 3.54
N VAL A 15 -0.73 -34.57 3.56
CA VAL A 15 -0.53 -33.12 3.54
C VAL A 15 0.21 -32.67 4.81
N GLU A 16 -0.22 -33.15 5.97
CA GLU A 16 0.40 -32.81 7.26
C GLU A 16 1.84 -33.34 7.37
N SER A 17 2.10 -34.56 6.92
CA SER A 17 3.42 -35.22 7.10
C SER A 17 4.45 -34.85 6.04
N LEU A 18 4.03 -34.52 4.81
CA LEU A 18 4.94 -34.26 3.68
C LEU A 18 4.89 -32.82 3.20
N VAL A 19 3.69 -32.30 2.95
CA VAL A 19 3.52 -30.99 2.30
C VAL A 19 3.79 -29.85 3.28
N LEU A 20 3.26 -29.93 4.49
CA LEU A 20 3.40 -28.88 5.50
C LEU A 20 4.87 -28.63 5.91
N PRO A 21 5.70 -29.65 6.21
CA PRO A 21 7.12 -29.43 6.49
C PRO A 21 7.87 -28.79 5.31
N GLN A 22 7.54 -29.19 4.08
CA GLN A 22 8.12 -28.61 2.88
C GLN A 22 7.70 -27.15 2.68
N ALA A 23 6.42 -26.82 2.94
CA ALA A 23 5.91 -25.46 2.90
C ALA A 23 6.64 -24.56 3.90
N ILE A 24 6.82 -25.02 5.14
CA ILE A 24 7.58 -24.31 6.18
C ILE A 24 9.01 -24.05 5.70
N ALA A 25 9.71 -25.08 5.20
CA ALA A 25 11.07 -24.93 4.71
C ALA A 25 11.18 -23.93 3.53
N MET A 26 10.20 -23.90 2.64
CA MET A 26 10.15 -22.94 1.53
C MET A 26 9.93 -21.50 2.02
N VAL A 27 9.04 -21.30 3.00
CA VAL A 27 8.81 -19.99 3.63
C VAL A 27 10.07 -19.50 4.34
N GLU A 28 10.76 -20.38 5.08
CA GLU A 28 11.96 -20.03 5.85
C GLU A 28 13.18 -19.72 4.97
N SER A 29 13.33 -20.38 3.81
CA SER A 29 14.58 -20.33 3.03
C SER A 29 14.49 -19.65 1.67
N CYS A 30 13.31 -19.62 1.03
CA CYS A 30 13.18 -19.27 -0.38
C CYS A 30 12.26 -18.08 -0.64
N TRP A 31 11.39 -17.74 0.31
CA TRP A 31 10.40 -16.69 0.13
C TRP A 31 11.00 -15.28 0.26
N ASP A 32 10.87 -14.48 -0.80
CA ASP A 32 11.08 -13.02 -0.73
C ASP A 32 9.74 -12.29 -0.47
N PRO A 33 9.54 -11.70 0.73
CA PRO A 33 8.32 -10.96 1.05
C PRO A 33 8.19 -9.65 0.26
N CYS A 34 9.25 -9.20 -0.42
CA CYS A 34 9.22 -8.06 -1.33
C CYS A 34 8.83 -8.44 -2.76
N ASP A 35 8.62 -9.73 -3.08
CA ASP A 35 7.97 -10.18 -4.31
C ASP A 35 6.47 -10.42 -4.04
N PRO A 36 5.58 -9.56 -4.56
CA PRO A 36 4.14 -9.74 -4.36
C PRO A 36 3.60 -11.05 -4.94
N ARG A 37 4.24 -11.60 -5.98
CA ARG A 37 3.79 -12.87 -6.60
C ARG A 37 4.09 -14.04 -5.68
N GLN A 38 5.29 -14.06 -5.09
CA GLN A 38 5.64 -15.10 -4.13
C GLN A 38 4.79 -14.99 -2.87
N SER A 39 4.57 -13.78 -2.36
CA SER A 39 3.71 -13.57 -1.17
C SER A 39 2.26 -14.03 -1.42
N ALA A 40 1.71 -13.77 -2.61
CA ALA A 40 0.40 -14.28 -2.99
C ALA A 40 0.37 -15.81 -3.12
N ALA A 41 1.43 -16.42 -3.66
CA ALA A 41 1.54 -17.88 -3.75
C ALA A 41 1.68 -18.53 -2.37
N VAL A 42 2.45 -17.95 -1.45
CA VAL A 42 2.56 -18.42 -0.05
C VAL A 42 1.23 -18.28 0.67
N ALA A 43 0.52 -17.17 0.48
CA ALA A 43 -0.83 -17.00 1.04
C ALA A 43 -1.80 -18.05 0.48
N ALA A 44 -1.80 -18.30 -0.82
CA ALA A 44 -2.65 -19.34 -1.42
C ALA A 44 -2.30 -20.74 -0.88
N LEU A 45 -1.01 -21.07 -0.80
CA LEU A 45 -0.54 -22.34 -0.24
C LEU A 45 -1.00 -22.52 1.21
N ALA A 46 -0.85 -21.49 2.05
CA ALA A 46 -1.30 -21.55 3.44
C ALA A 46 -2.82 -21.74 3.53
N ALA A 47 -3.60 -21.04 2.69
CA ALA A 47 -5.05 -21.20 2.62
C ALA A 47 -5.46 -22.62 2.19
N ASP A 48 -4.76 -23.21 1.21
CA ASP A 48 -5.01 -24.58 0.76
C ASP A 48 -4.66 -25.60 1.85
N LEU A 49 -3.61 -25.36 2.64
CA LEU A 49 -3.23 -26.23 3.75
C LEU A 49 -4.28 -26.22 4.87
N PHE A 50 -4.95 -25.09 5.13
CA PHE A 50 -6.05 -25.01 6.11
C PHE A 50 -7.26 -25.89 5.77
N VAL A 51 -7.41 -26.32 4.51
CA VAL A 51 -8.47 -27.25 4.10
C VAL A 51 -8.22 -28.65 4.67
N TYR A 52 -6.95 -29.04 4.84
CA TYR A 52 -6.55 -30.40 5.22
C TYR A 52 -6.00 -30.50 6.63
N VAL A 53 -5.35 -29.44 7.11
CA VAL A 53 -4.65 -29.42 8.40
C VAL A 53 -5.34 -28.42 9.34
N PRO A 54 -5.83 -28.89 10.51
CA PRO A 54 -6.41 -28.02 11.53
C PRO A 54 -5.45 -26.93 11.99
N ALA A 55 -6.00 -25.76 12.33
CA ALA A 55 -5.23 -24.57 12.70
C ALA A 55 -4.47 -24.71 14.03
N ASP A 56 -4.91 -25.62 14.91
CA ASP A 56 -4.35 -25.91 16.23
C ASP A 56 -3.16 -26.86 16.19
N THR A 57 -2.82 -27.40 15.02
CA THR A 57 -1.61 -28.22 14.84
C THR A 57 -0.34 -27.37 14.98
N GLU A 58 0.69 -27.94 15.61
CA GLU A 58 1.99 -27.29 15.80
C GLU A 58 2.63 -26.86 14.47
N GLY A 59 2.49 -27.68 13.43
CA GLY A 59 3.02 -27.37 12.11
C GLY A 59 2.36 -26.14 11.47
N MET A 60 1.04 -26.01 11.59
CA MET A 60 0.33 -24.84 11.05
C MET A 60 0.68 -23.57 11.84
N ALA A 61 0.76 -23.67 13.17
CA ALA A 61 1.19 -22.57 14.02
C ALA A 61 2.61 -22.10 13.64
N ARG A 62 3.54 -23.04 13.44
CA ARG A 62 4.90 -22.75 12.99
C ARG A 62 4.94 -22.08 11.61
N LEU A 63 4.11 -22.53 10.66
CA LEU A 63 4.03 -21.90 9.34
C LEU A 63 3.61 -20.42 9.45
N LEU A 64 2.56 -20.13 10.22
CA LEU A 64 2.08 -18.77 10.44
C LEU A 64 3.09 -17.89 11.19
N GLU A 65 3.81 -18.47 12.15
CA GLU A 65 4.88 -17.79 12.88
C GLU A 65 6.02 -17.42 11.94
N SER A 66 6.50 -18.36 11.12
CA SER A 66 7.55 -18.11 10.12
C SER A 66 7.11 -17.04 9.11
N ILE A 67 5.84 -17.05 8.67
CA ILE A 67 5.29 -16.00 7.81
C ILE A 67 5.34 -14.63 8.49
N THR A 68 4.84 -14.57 9.73
CA THR A 68 4.75 -13.34 10.52
C THR A 68 6.13 -12.75 10.79
N ALA A 69 7.06 -13.57 11.30
CA ALA A 69 8.43 -13.17 11.59
C ALA A 69 9.14 -12.62 10.36
N THR A 70 8.94 -13.26 9.20
CA THR A 70 9.54 -12.83 7.93
C THR A 70 8.99 -11.48 7.47
N LEU A 71 7.67 -11.26 7.56
CA LEU A 71 7.05 -9.97 7.24
C LEU A 71 7.52 -8.86 8.18
N GLU A 72 7.60 -9.13 9.48
CA GLU A 72 8.07 -8.17 10.48
C GLU A 72 9.53 -7.79 10.26
N ALA A 73 10.41 -8.77 10.03
CA ALA A 73 11.82 -8.53 9.72
C ALA A 73 11.97 -7.71 8.43
N ALA A 74 11.21 -8.05 7.39
CA ALA A 74 11.23 -7.29 6.14
C ALA A 74 10.70 -5.86 6.31
N ALA A 75 9.67 -5.65 7.13
CA ALA A 75 9.12 -4.33 7.42
C ALA A 75 10.11 -3.47 8.20
N ALA A 76 10.81 -4.04 9.18
CA ALA A 76 11.88 -3.36 9.91
C ALA A 76 13.04 -2.95 8.97
N ALA A 77 13.42 -3.82 8.03
CA ALA A 77 14.45 -3.54 7.03
C ALA A 77 14.02 -2.52 5.96
N ALA A 78 12.71 -2.36 5.73
CA ALA A 78 12.13 -1.41 4.78
C ALA A 78 12.08 0.04 5.30
N THR A 79 12.66 0.31 6.47
CA THR A 79 12.80 1.66 7.01
C THR A 79 13.60 2.56 6.06
N VAL A 80 13.12 3.79 5.91
CA VAL A 80 13.69 4.79 5.00
C VAL A 80 14.67 5.66 5.79
N PRO A 81 15.89 5.90 5.29
CA PRO A 81 16.81 6.84 5.93
C PRO A 81 16.18 8.23 6.06
N ALA A 82 16.28 8.85 7.24
CA ALA A 82 15.77 10.18 7.50
C ALA A 82 16.72 11.26 6.93
N TRP A 83 16.99 11.21 5.62
CA TRP A 83 17.83 12.20 4.96
C TRP A 83 17.06 13.53 4.78
N PRO A 84 17.70 14.68 5.08
CA PRO A 84 17.15 15.97 4.74
C PRO A 84 16.89 16.07 3.23
N ALA A 85 15.82 16.76 2.82
CA ALA A 85 15.49 16.94 1.40
C ALA A 85 16.67 17.53 0.61
N ALA A 86 17.37 18.52 1.19
CA ALA A 86 18.57 19.11 0.58
C ALA A 86 19.69 18.08 0.32
N ALA A 87 19.87 17.08 1.19
CA ALA A 87 20.87 16.04 1.01
C ALA A 87 20.46 15.03 -0.07
N ALA A 88 19.16 14.70 -0.15
CA ALA A 88 18.62 13.84 -1.19
C ALA A 88 18.66 14.49 -2.58
N ASP A 89 18.50 15.81 -2.65
CA ASP A 89 18.55 16.59 -3.88
C ASP A 89 19.98 16.85 -4.35
N ALA A 90 20.93 17.03 -3.42
CA ALA A 90 22.34 17.24 -3.74
C ALA A 90 23.04 15.98 -4.29
N ALA A 91 22.56 14.78 -3.95
CA ALA A 91 23.20 13.52 -4.31
C ALA A 91 22.26 12.60 -5.12
N PRO A 92 22.54 12.35 -6.42
CA PRO A 92 21.69 11.47 -7.25
C PRO A 92 21.65 10.03 -6.71
N LEU A 93 22.73 9.55 -6.10
CA LEU A 93 22.78 8.24 -5.46
C LEU A 93 21.82 8.15 -4.26
N ALA A 94 21.72 9.21 -3.46
CA ALA A 94 20.77 9.25 -2.34
C ALA A 94 19.32 9.16 -2.85
N LYS A 95 19.00 9.92 -3.91
CA LYS A 95 17.69 9.82 -4.57
C LYS A 95 17.39 8.42 -5.10
N ALA A 96 18.37 7.75 -5.70
CA ALA A 96 18.24 6.37 -6.18
C ALA A 96 17.97 5.39 -5.03
N VAL A 97 18.72 5.50 -3.92
CA VAL A 97 18.52 4.66 -2.73
C VAL A 97 17.12 4.86 -2.15
N LEU A 98 16.66 6.11 -1.98
CA LEU A 98 15.30 6.39 -1.50
C LEU A 98 14.24 5.76 -2.42
N HIS A 99 14.40 5.90 -3.74
CA HIS A 99 13.49 5.30 -4.71
C HIS A 99 13.45 3.76 -4.62
N LEU A 100 14.60 3.11 -4.46
CA LEU A 100 14.67 1.66 -4.28
C LEU A 100 14.00 1.23 -2.97
N ARG A 101 14.24 1.95 -1.87
CA ARG A 101 13.61 1.70 -0.57
C ARG A 101 12.09 1.88 -0.63
N PHE A 102 11.62 2.93 -1.31
CA PHE A 102 10.20 3.13 -1.60
C PHE A 102 9.59 1.94 -2.33
N ARG A 103 10.21 1.54 -3.44
CA ARG A 103 9.72 0.42 -4.26
C ARG A 103 9.70 -0.89 -3.49
N ARG A 104 10.67 -1.10 -2.59
CA ARG A 104 10.72 -2.28 -1.73
C ARG A 104 9.58 -2.25 -0.71
N ALA A 105 9.40 -1.15 0.01
CA ALA A 105 8.31 -0.99 0.97
C ALA A 105 6.92 -1.11 0.32
N ALA A 106 6.72 -0.53 -0.88
CA ALA A 106 5.44 -0.60 -1.59
C ALA A 106 5.13 -2.02 -2.10
N ARG A 107 6.16 -2.79 -2.48
CA ARG A 107 5.98 -4.20 -2.84
C ARG A 107 5.71 -5.07 -1.63
N LEU A 108 6.43 -4.87 -0.54
CA LEU A 108 6.19 -5.53 0.73
C LEU A 108 4.77 -5.26 1.25
N LEU A 109 4.27 -4.03 1.11
CA LEU A 109 2.89 -3.70 1.47
C LEU A 109 1.86 -4.55 0.68
N ARG A 110 2.06 -4.71 -0.64
CA ARG A 110 1.22 -5.61 -1.44
C ARG A 110 1.34 -7.07 -0.99
N GLY A 111 2.56 -7.51 -0.68
CA GLY A 111 2.81 -8.87 -0.20
C GLY A 111 2.08 -9.12 1.11
N ALA A 112 2.23 -8.25 2.10
CA ALA A 112 1.57 -8.34 3.39
C ALA A 112 0.03 -8.32 3.27
N ALA A 113 -0.53 -7.48 2.37
CA ALA A 113 -1.97 -7.41 2.15
C ALA A 113 -2.58 -8.70 1.53
N ALA A 114 -1.76 -9.60 0.96
CA ALA A 114 -2.22 -10.90 0.47
C ALA A 114 -2.66 -11.83 1.61
N PHE A 115 -2.14 -11.64 2.82
CA PHE A 115 -2.40 -12.48 3.99
C PHE A 115 -3.64 -12.06 4.80
N ARG A 116 -4.51 -11.21 4.24
CA ARG A 116 -5.67 -10.63 4.95
C ARG A 116 -6.71 -11.63 5.48
N GLU A 117 -6.80 -12.81 4.88
CA GLU A 117 -7.71 -13.87 5.30
C GLU A 117 -7.03 -14.90 6.23
N LEU A 118 -5.71 -14.77 6.45
CA LEU A 118 -4.89 -15.75 7.18
C LEU A 118 -4.34 -15.19 8.48
N LEU A 119 -3.89 -13.94 8.46
CA LEU A 119 -3.29 -13.28 9.62
C LEU A 119 -4.30 -12.39 10.32
N SER A 120 -4.07 -12.14 11.61
CA SER A 120 -4.96 -11.29 12.39
C SER A 120 -4.99 -9.87 11.82
N GLN A 121 -6.20 -9.29 11.79
CA GLN A 121 -6.39 -7.93 11.29
C GLN A 121 -5.52 -6.92 12.04
N GLN A 122 -5.38 -7.07 13.37
CA GLN A 122 -4.55 -6.18 14.19
C GLN A 122 -3.07 -6.19 13.76
N LEU A 123 -2.50 -7.37 13.49
CA LEU A 123 -1.13 -7.50 12.99
C LEU A 123 -0.97 -6.79 11.63
N LEU A 124 -1.92 -7.01 10.73
CA LEU A 124 -1.89 -6.43 9.39
C LEU A 124 -2.06 -4.90 9.41
N LEU A 125 -2.92 -4.36 10.26
CA LEU A 125 -3.07 -2.90 10.43
C LEU A 125 -1.76 -2.29 10.95
N ARG A 126 -1.14 -2.90 11.96
CA ARG A 126 0.17 -2.48 12.49
C ARG A 126 1.27 -2.53 11.42
N LEU A 127 1.35 -3.61 10.65
CA LEU A 127 2.38 -3.76 9.61
C LEU A 127 2.13 -2.82 8.43
N CYS A 128 0.94 -2.87 7.85
CA CYS A 128 0.62 -2.18 6.62
C CYS A 128 0.45 -0.68 6.82
N LEU A 129 -0.32 -0.25 7.82
CA LEU A 129 -0.65 1.17 8.03
C LEU A 129 0.39 1.86 8.90
N GLN A 130 0.68 1.32 10.09
CA GLN A 130 1.56 1.99 11.04
C GLN A 130 3.03 1.88 10.64
N THR A 131 3.49 0.74 10.12
CA THR A 131 4.91 0.54 9.81
C THR A 131 5.23 0.93 8.36
N LEU A 132 4.57 0.31 7.38
CA LEU A 132 4.91 0.52 5.97
C LEU A 132 4.34 1.85 5.44
N ALA A 133 3.04 2.09 5.54
CA ALA A 133 2.42 3.28 5.00
C ALA A 133 2.88 4.54 5.74
N ALA A 134 2.75 4.58 7.07
CA ALA A 134 3.04 5.79 7.83
C ALA A 134 4.55 6.10 7.98
N ARG A 135 5.41 5.10 8.22
CA ARG A 135 6.84 5.34 8.49
C ARG A 135 7.74 5.25 7.25
N SER A 136 7.35 4.49 6.21
CA SER A 136 8.19 4.31 5.02
C SER A 136 7.65 5.00 3.76
N LEU A 137 6.36 4.91 3.47
CA LEU A 137 5.79 5.39 2.20
C LEU A 137 5.34 6.86 2.27
N ALA A 138 4.59 7.23 3.31
CA ALA A 138 4.02 8.57 3.43
C ALA A 138 5.08 9.68 3.51
N PRO A 139 6.20 9.54 4.24
CA PRO A 139 7.24 10.57 4.27
C PRO A 139 7.82 10.84 2.88
N GLN A 140 7.95 9.79 2.05
CA GLN A 140 8.47 9.92 0.70
C GLN A 140 7.46 10.57 -0.25
N ALA A 141 6.16 10.34 -0.07
CA ALA A 141 5.13 11.06 -0.81
C ALA A 141 5.11 12.55 -0.42
N ARG A 142 5.23 12.87 0.88
CA ARG A 142 5.35 14.26 1.36
C ARG A 142 6.58 14.97 0.80
N ALA A 143 7.74 14.31 0.81
CA ALA A 143 8.97 14.86 0.23
C ALA A 143 8.82 15.13 -1.28
N ALA A 144 8.12 14.25 -2.00
CA ALA A 144 7.82 14.47 -3.42
C ALA A 144 6.88 15.67 -3.65
N ALA A 145 5.89 15.88 -2.78
CA ALA A 145 4.99 17.03 -2.86
C ALA A 145 5.72 18.36 -2.56
N ALA A 146 6.69 18.34 -1.65
CA ALA A 146 7.44 19.52 -1.22
C ALA A 146 8.46 20.03 -2.26
N SER A 147 8.84 19.24 -3.27
CA SER A 147 9.88 19.61 -4.25
C SER A 147 9.46 20.67 -5.29
N GLY A 148 8.26 21.26 -5.16
CA GLY A 148 7.90 22.53 -5.79
C GLY A 148 7.67 22.55 -7.31
N GLY A 149 7.91 21.45 -8.03
CA GLY A 149 7.70 21.38 -9.49
C GLY A 149 6.37 20.71 -9.90
N ALA A 150 5.94 20.93 -11.15
CA ALA A 150 4.76 20.26 -11.74
C ALA A 150 4.85 18.71 -11.65
N GLY A 151 6.06 18.16 -11.80
CA GLY A 151 6.31 16.72 -11.63
C GLY A 151 6.30 16.23 -10.19
N GLY A 152 6.46 17.11 -9.19
CA GLY A 152 6.49 16.76 -7.77
C GLY A 152 5.14 16.25 -7.27
N LEU A 153 4.06 16.96 -7.63
CA LEU A 153 2.70 16.54 -7.27
C LEU A 153 2.29 15.24 -7.96
N VAL A 154 2.62 15.08 -9.25
CA VAL A 154 2.37 13.83 -10.00
C VAL A 154 3.07 12.65 -9.32
N MET A 155 4.34 12.82 -8.94
CA MET A 155 5.12 11.82 -8.22
C MET A 155 4.53 11.53 -6.83
N ALA A 156 4.10 12.55 -6.09
CA ALA A 156 3.49 12.39 -4.78
C ALA A 156 2.18 11.60 -4.85
N VAL A 157 1.33 11.88 -5.84
CA VAL A 157 0.10 11.11 -6.11
C VAL A 157 0.43 9.67 -6.49
N ALA A 158 1.37 9.43 -7.39
CA ALA A 158 1.80 8.08 -7.74
C ALA A 158 2.35 7.28 -6.54
N ARG A 159 3.05 7.96 -5.62
CA ARG A 159 3.52 7.34 -4.36
C ARG A 159 2.37 7.07 -3.40
N ALA A 160 1.39 7.96 -3.31
CA ALA A 160 0.19 7.74 -2.52
C ALA A 160 -0.63 6.55 -3.05
N GLU A 161 -0.78 6.41 -4.36
CA GLU A 161 -1.43 5.24 -4.98
C GLU A 161 -0.74 3.93 -4.60
N ALA A 162 0.60 3.90 -4.66
CA ALA A 162 1.36 2.73 -4.28
C ALA A 162 1.21 2.36 -2.79
N ALA A 163 0.84 3.32 -1.93
CA ALA A 163 0.57 3.10 -0.52
C ALA A 163 -0.90 2.75 -0.22
N VAL A 164 -1.86 3.22 -1.03
CA VAL A 164 -3.30 3.06 -0.76
C VAL A 164 -3.91 1.86 -1.48
N LEU A 165 -3.63 1.70 -2.78
CA LEU A 165 -4.28 0.69 -3.62
C LEU A 165 -4.08 -0.76 -3.13
N PRO A 166 -2.93 -1.14 -2.55
CA PRO A 166 -2.75 -2.48 -1.99
C PRO A 166 -3.65 -2.79 -0.77
N LEU A 167 -4.13 -1.76 -0.08
CA LEU A 167 -4.84 -1.93 1.19
C LEU A 167 -6.27 -2.43 0.93
N PRO A 168 -6.77 -3.40 1.71
CA PRO A 168 -8.16 -3.84 1.59
C PRO A 168 -9.14 -2.71 1.86
N ALA A 169 -10.03 -2.42 0.91
CA ALA A 169 -11.09 -1.41 1.10
C ALA A 169 -12.01 -1.73 2.28
N ALA A 170 -12.13 -3.02 2.64
CA ALA A 170 -12.91 -3.48 3.79
C ALA A 170 -12.44 -2.84 5.12
N TRP A 171 -11.14 -2.52 5.25
CA TRP A 171 -10.61 -1.89 6.47
C TRP A 171 -11.12 -0.48 6.71
N PHE A 172 -11.72 0.17 5.69
CA PHE A 172 -12.18 1.56 5.77
C PHE A 172 -13.70 1.70 5.70
N ARG A 173 -14.46 0.59 5.61
CA ARG A 173 -15.91 0.62 5.42
C ARG A 173 -16.66 1.16 6.63
N GLU A 174 -16.25 0.76 7.82
CA GLU A 174 -16.91 1.13 9.09
C GLU A 174 -16.31 2.40 9.71
N GLY A 175 -15.33 2.99 9.04
CA GLY A 175 -14.52 4.08 9.54
C GLY A 175 -13.04 3.76 9.34
N ALA A 176 -12.22 4.81 9.22
CA ALA A 176 -10.79 4.61 9.06
C ALA A 176 -10.16 4.22 10.40
N PRO A 177 -9.33 3.16 10.44
CA PRO A 177 -8.65 2.75 11.65
C PRO A 177 -7.64 3.83 12.08
N PRO A 178 -7.34 3.96 13.39
CA PRO A 178 -6.47 5.02 13.90
C PRO A 178 -5.07 4.99 13.28
N GLU A 179 -4.57 3.80 12.92
CA GLU A 179 -3.28 3.60 12.25
C GLU A 179 -3.23 4.24 10.86
N ALA A 180 -4.38 4.48 10.21
CA ALA A 180 -4.46 5.13 8.91
C ALA A 180 -4.29 6.65 8.96
N GLY A 181 -4.34 7.29 10.14
CA GLY A 181 -4.28 8.75 10.30
C GLY A 181 -3.21 9.43 9.44
N PRO A 182 -1.92 9.01 9.51
CA PRO A 182 -0.85 9.61 8.73
C PRO A 182 -1.03 9.50 7.21
N LEU A 183 -1.73 8.46 6.73
CA LEU A 183 -2.04 8.26 5.33
C LEU A 183 -3.19 9.17 4.89
N LEU A 184 -4.23 9.29 5.71
CA LEU A 184 -5.34 10.20 5.47
C LEU A 184 -4.87 11.66 5.43
N ASP A 185 -4.03 12.06 6.37
CA ASP A 185 -3.42 13.40 6.42
C ASP A 185 -2.62 13.70 5.15
N LEU A 186 -1.87 12.71 4.65
CA LEU A 186 -1.16 12.84 3.39
C LEU A 186 -2.13 13.09 2.23
N LEU A 187 -3.18 12.26 2.09
CA LEU A 187 -4.15 12.41 1.00
C LEU A 187 -4.87 13.76 1.06
N GLN A 188 -5.26 14.20 2.25
CA GLN A 188 -5.87 15.51 2.46
C GLN A 188 -4.90 16.65 2.13
N ALA A 189 -3.63 16.54 2.53
CA ALA A 189 -2.62 17.54 2.19
C ALA A 189 -2.43 17.65 0.67
N LEU A 190 -2.31 16.51 -0.03
CA LEU A 190 -2.23 16.50 -1.50
C LEU A 190 -3.46 17.14 -2.16
N ALA A 191 -4.65 16.89 -1.62
CA ALA A 191 -5.89 17.47 -2.14
C ALA A 191 -5.89 18.98 -1.97
N ARG A 192 -5.49 19.48 -0.79
CA ARG A 192 -5.36 20.92 -0.51
C ARG A 192 -4.32 21.58 -1.42
N THR A 193 -3.18 20.93 -1.66
CA THR A 193 -2.16 21.44 -2.60
C THR A 193 -2.70 21.53 -4.02
N LEU A 194 -3.47 20.54 -4.47
CA LEU A 194 -4.08 20.58 -5.80
C LEU A 194 -5.14 21.70 -5.91
N GLU A 195 -5.94 21.90 -4.86
CA GLU A 195 -6.92 22.97 -4.77
C GLU A 195 -6.27 24.37 -4.74
N SER A 196 -5.19 24.55 -3.98
CA SER A 196 -4.47 25.83 -3.90
C SER A 196 -3.84 26.21 -5.24
N GLN A 197 -3.17 25.26 -5.91
CA GLN A 197 -2.58 25.48 -7.24
C GLN A 197 -3.64 25.83 -8.29
N ARG A 198 -4.87 25.32 -8.14
CA ARG A 198 -5.98 25.72 -9.00
C ARG A 198 -6.43 27.15 -8.72
N ALA A 199 -6.59 27.52 -7.45
CA ALA A 199 -6.99 28.88 -7.07
C ALA A 199 -5.98 29.91 -7.62
N ASP A 200 -4.69 29.65 -7.46
CA ASP A 200 -3.61 30.49 -7.99
C ASP A 200 -3.71 30.63 -9.52
N HIS A 201 -3.99 29.53 -10.23
CA HIS A 201 -4.18 29.55 -11.68
C HIS A 201 -5.41 30.34 -12.12
N LEU A 202 -6.52 30.24 -11.40
CA LEU A 202 -7.73 31.00 -11.70
C LEU A 202 -7.51 32.50 -11.46
N GLN A 203 -6.78 32.87 -10.41
CA GLN A 203 -6.39 34.26 -10.15
C GLN A 203 -5.45 34.81 -11.24
N GLN A 204 -4.45 34.01 -11.66
CA GLN A 204 -3.56 34.38 -12.77
C GLN A 204 -4.31 34.52 -14.10
N GLN A 205 -5.29 33.66 -14.38
CA GLN A 205 -6.14 33.80 -15.57
C GLN A 205 -6.99 35.06 -15.53
N GLN A 206 -7.55 35.44 -14.37
CA GLN A 206 -8.30 36.69 -14.23
C GLN A 206 -7.40 37.91 -14.44
N GLN A 207 -6.14 37.88 -13.97
CA GLN A 207 -5.17 38.95 -14.21
C GLN A 207 -4.66 39.00 -15.66
N GLN A 208 -4.51 37.84 -16.31
CA GLN A 208 -4.06 37.73 -17.71
C GLN A 208 -5.19 37.95 -18.74
N GLN A 209 -6.45 38.05 -18.35
CA GLN A 209 -7.53 38.46 -19.28
C GLN A 209 -7.39 39.90 -19.82
N GLN A 210 -6.37 40.66 -19.40
CA GLN A 210 -5.97 41.94 -20.02
C GLN A 210 -4.80 41.83 -21.03
N GLN A 211 -4.09 40.70 -21.14
CA GLN A 211 -3.05 40.48 -22.16
C GLN A 211 -3.10 39.06 -22.72
N GLN A 212 -3.27 38.98 -24.04
CA GLN A 212 -3.53 37.81 -24.89
C GLN A 212 -3.10 36.41 -24.40
N GLN A 213 -3.99 35.47 -24.74
CA GLN A 213 -4.00 34.04 -24.48
C GLN A 213 -2.68 33.30 -24.82
N GLN A 214 -2.24 32.47 -23.86
CA GLN A 214 -1.56 31.17 -23.98
C GLN A 214 -1.27 30.69 -22.54
N GLY A 215 -1.43 29.45 -22.08
CA GLY A 215 -1.70 28.16 -22.70
C GLY A 215 -1.93 27.08 -21.62
N GLY A 216 -2.05 25.83 -22.06
CA GLY A 216 -2.71 24.72 -21.38
C GLY A 216 -2.11 24.23 -20.04
N GLY A 217 -3.00 23.96 -19.09
CA GLY A 217 -2.73 23.15 -17.89
C GLY A 217 -3.88 22.20 -17.51
N GLY A 218 -4.90 22.07 -18.37
CA GLY A 218 -6.19 21.44 -18.07
C GLY A 218 -6.22 19.90 -17.94
N PRO A 219 -5.55 19.11 -18.79
CA PRO A 219 -5.77 17.65 -18.80
C PRO A 219 -5.04 16.90 -17.68
N ASP A 220 -3.83 17.32 -17.31
CA ASP A 220 -3.02 16.59 -16.32
C ASP A 220 -3.57 16.76 -14.89
N ARG A 221 -4.07 17.96 -14.55
CA ARG A 221 -4.62 18.24 -13.21
C ARG A 221 -5.98 17.59 -12.97
N ALA A 222 -6.85 17.56 -13.98
CA ALA A 222 -8.12 16.84 -13.91
C ALA A 222 -7.88 15.33 -13.72
N ALA A 223 -6.85 14.78 -14.37
CA ALA A 223 -6.44 13.38 -14.17
C ALA A 223 -5.92 13.14 -12.74
N LEU A 224 -5.08 14.04 -12.20
CA LEU A 224 -4.61 13.95 -10.81
C LEU A 224 -5.77 14.06 -9.80
N ALA A 225 -6.72 14.98 -10.02
CA ALA A 225 -7.91 15.13 -9.18
C ALA A 225 -8.76 13.85 -9.16
N ARG A 226 -8.96 13.21 -10.31
CA ARG A 226 -9.65 11.92 -10.41
C ARG A 226 -8.94 10.83 -9.63
N ARG A 227 -7.63 10.67 -9.85
CA ARG A 227 -6.79 9.67 -9.18
C ARG A 227 -6.85 9.86 -7.67
N LEU A 228 -6.61 11.08 -7.19
CA LEU A 228 -6.64 11.39 -5.76
C LEU A 228 -8.05 11.25 -5.15
N GLY A 229 -9.10 11.64 -5.89
CA GLY A 229 -10.49 11.44 -5.44
C GLY A 229 -10.87 9.96 -5.34
N ALA A 230 -10.36 9.11 -6.24
CA ALA A 230 -10.53 7.67 -6.15
C ALA A 230 -9.79 7.10 -4.92
N LEU A 231 -8.57 7.57 -4.63
CA LEU A 231 -7.85 7.19 -3.42
C LEU A 231 -8.58 7.59 -2.13
N LEU A 232 -9.11 8.82 -2.08
CA LEU A 232 -9.91 9.30 -0.95
C LEU A 232 -11.16 8.44 -0.75
N SER A 233 -11.83 8.07 -1.85
CA SER A 233 -12.99 7.19 -1.80
C SER A 233 -12.64 5.78 -1.30
N HIS A 234 -11.47 5.25 -1.69
CA HIS A 234 -10.97 3.95 -1.25
C HIS A 234 -10.74 3.89 0.27
N VAL A 235 -10.29 4.99 0.87
CA VAL A 235 -10.03 5.08 2.33
C VAL A 235 -11.23 5.59 3.14
N GLY A 236 -12.44 5.52 2.58
CA GLY A 236 -13.68 5.89 3.28
C GLY A 236 -14.02 7.40 3.24
N MET A 237 -13.21 8.24 2.60
CA MET A 237 -13.44 9.69 2.45
C MET A 237 -14.19 10.02 1.14
N ARG A 238 -15.26 9.28 0.85
CA ARG A 238 -15.99 9.36 -0.44
C ARG A 238 -16.48 10.77 -0.77
N GLN A 239 -17.16 11.43 0.17
CA GLN A 239 -17.66 12.79 -0.04
C GLN A 239 -16.53 13.77 -0.39
N ARG A 240 -15.38 13.67 0.29
CA ARG A 240 -14.23 14.54 0.01
C ARG A 240 -13.64 14.25 -1.37
N GLY A 241 -13.57 12.99 -1.76
CA GLY A 241 -13.15 12.59 -3.11
C GLY A 241 -14.08 13.13 -4.19
N GLU A 242 -15.38 12.98 -4.02
CA GLU A 242 -16.41 13.48 -4.95
C GLU A 242 -16.36 15.00 -5.09
N THR A 243 -16.25 15.73 -3.98
CA THR A 243 -16.09 17.19 -3.98
C THR A 243 -14.83 17.60 -4.74
N LEU A 244 -13.71 16.92 -4.53
CA LEU A 244 -12.47 17.20 -5.26
C LEU A 244 -12.64 16.96 -6.77
N ALA A 245 -13.21 15.82 -7.17
CA ALA A 245 -13.41 15.51 -8.57
C ALA A 245 -14.39 16.48 -9.26
N GLN A 246 -15.51 16.80 -8.61
CA GLN A 246 -16.49 17.78 -9.07
C GLN A 246 -15.86 19.16 -9.25
N ALA A 247 -14.99 19.57 -8.32
CA ALA A 247 -14.29 20.83 -8.42
C ALA A 247 -13.55 20.91 -9.77
N PHE A 248 -12.87 19.85 -10.20
CA PHE A 248 -12.14 19.81 -11.47
C PHE A 248 -12.99 19.40 -12.68
N GLY A 249 -14.32 19.30 -12.55
CA GLY A 249 -15.22 18.93 -13.64
C GLY A 249 -15.14 17.45 -14.02
N VAL A 250 -14.73 16.59 -13.09
CA VAL A 250 -14.49 15.17 -13.32
C VAL A 250 -15.45 14.32 -12.49
N ARG A 251 -15.91 13.19 -13.04
CA ARG A 251 -16.66 12.16 -12.30
C ARG A 251 -15.70 11.06 -11.82
N LEU A 252 -15.93 10.58 -10.59
CA LEU A 252 -15.24 9.44 -10.00
C LEU A 252 -15.85 8.11 -10.42
#